data_AF-A0A067TPI5-F1
#
_entry.id   AF-A0A067TPI5-F1
#
_cell.length_a   1.000
_cell.length_b   1.000
_cell.length_c   1.000
_cell.angle_alpha   90.00
_cell.angle_beta   90.00
_cell.angle_gamma   90.00
#
_symmetry.space_group_name_H-M   'P 1'
#
loop_
_entity.id
_entity.type
_entity.pdbx_description
1 polymer ?
#
loop_
_entity_poly.entity_id
_entity_poly.type
_entity_poly.pdbx_seq_one_letter_code
_entity_poly.pdbx_strand_id
1 'polypeptide(L)'
;MFAFTSTDNSLLRLVLLTIALLTVTSTTRALPVQLVELDARGGSQSKPAHCPSVNDIEAHIKQKSGGTLSNTVYWSHPGSMTQAHTLAKTLSGHYIYDYVSNEDIAAWGKLCTPAEQKALWARASYAFAKLSSGTAYVVTTTANSDAIWTKYEFPVLKGTGLINSVLSVDPANPKKFTQLFTKNPLGNPPLPAEP
;
A
#
# COMPACT_ATOMS: atom_id res chain seq x y z
N MET A 1 48.65 -39.14 46.45
CA MET A 1 49.99 -38.58 46.18
C MET A 1 50.20 -38.66 44.69
N PHE A 2 50.40 -37.63 43.88
CA PHE A 2 50.74 -36.21 44.07
C PHE A 2 49.85 -35.35 43.14
N ALA A 3 49.61 -34.11 43.55
CA ALA A 3 49.12 -33.04 42.67
C ALA A 3 50.32 -32.35 42.03
N PHE A 4 50.18 -31.89 40.77
CA PHE A 4 50.77 -30.63 40.29
C PHE A 4 49.94 -30.10 39.13
N THR A 5 49.56 -28.84 39.26
CA THR A 5 48.87 -27.96 38.31
C THR A 5 49.83 -27.36 37.29
N SER A 6 49.39 -27.09 36.06
CA SER A 6 49.93 -26.01 35.24
C SER A 6 48.89 -25.52 34.22
N THR A 7 48.53 -24.25 34.39
CA THR A 7 47.81 -23.36 33.46
C THR A 7 48.79 -22.71 32.49
N ASP A 8 48.44 -22.62 31.20
CA ASP A 8 48.53 -21.42 30.34
C ASP A 8 48.25 -21.81 28.87
N ASN A 9 47.15 -21.31 28.27
CA ASN A 9 47.11 -20.09 27.44
C ASN A 9 48.13 -20.05 26.30
N SER A 10 47.65 -20.26 25.07
CA SER A 10 47.86 -19.37 23.91
C SER A 10 47.34 -20.11 22.66
N LEU A 11 46.16 -19.76 22.13
CA LEU A 11 46.06 -18.81 21.02
C LEU A 11 47.15 -19.05 19.96
N LEU A 12 46.86 -19.83 18.91
CA LEU A 12 46.93 -19.39 17.51
C LEU A 12 46.86 -20.60 16.55
N ARG A 13 46.21 -20.36 15.40
CA ARG A 13 46.35 -21.05 14.11
C ARG A 13 45.63 -22.40 13.98
N LEU A 14 44.36 -22.34 13.56
CA LEU A 14 44.08 -22.48 12.12
C LEU A 14 42.63 -22.05 11.84
N VAL A 15 42.53 -20.83 11.31
CA VAL A 15 41.33 -20.27 10.69
C VAL A 15 41.05 -21.09 9.43
N LEU A 16 40.18 -22.08 9.51
CA LEU A 16 39.58 -22.73 8.34
C LEU A 16 38.32 -21.96 7.97
N LEU A 17 38.57 -20.99 7.10
CA LEU A 17 37.65 -20.06 6.48
C LEU A 17 36.72 -20.82 5.51
N THR A 18 35.59 -21.34 5.98
CA THR A 18 34.49 -21.72 5.07
C THR A 18 33.70 -20.47 4.73
N ILE A 19 34.13 -19.79 3.67
CA ILE A 19 33.32 -18.80 2.95
C ILE A 19 32.15 -19.57 2.32
N ALA A 20 31.06 -19.71 3.07
CA ALA A 20 29.77 -20.04 2.47
C ALA A 20 29.32 -18.79 1.71
N LEU A 21 29.57 -18.84 0.40
CA LEU A 21 29.17 -17.90 -0.62
C LEU A 21 27.68 -17.57 -0.42
N LEU A 22 27.39 -16.41 0.20
CA LEU A 22 26.06 -15.81 0.12
C LEU A 22 25.82 -15.46 -1.34
N THR A 23 25.23 -16.38 -2.10
CA THR A 23 24.53 -16.02 -3.32
C THR A 23 23.39 -15.11 -2.89
N VAL A 24 23.64 -13.80 -2.92
CA VAL A 24 22.58 -12.79 -2.93
C VAL A 24 21.81 -13.06 -4.21
N THR A 25 20.82 -13.94 -4.14
CA THR A 25 19.80 -14.03 -5.17
C THR A 25 19.11 -12.69 -5.15
N SER A 26 19.56 -11.78 -6.03
CA SER A 26 18.85 -10.56 -6.34
C SER A 26 17.52 -11.01 -6.92
N THR A 27 16.52 -11.24 -6.07
CA THR A 27 15.13 -11.28 -6.50
C THR A 27 14.84 -9.88 -7.03
N THR A 28 15.08 -9.69 -8.33
CA THR A 28 14.50 -8.61 -9.10
C THR A 28 12.99 -8.83 -9.01
N ARG A 29 12.37 -8.24 -7.98
CA ARG A 29 10.93 -8.10 -7.92
C ARG A 29 10.58 -7.24 -9.12
N ALA A 30 10.16 -7.89 -10.21
CA ALA A 30 9.55 -7.19 -11.32
C ALA A 30 8.47 -6.29 -10.73
N LEU A 31 8.52 -5.00 -11.05
CA LEU A 31 7.49 -4.07 -10.62
C LEU A 31 6.15 -4.62 -11.11
N PRO A 32 5.08 -4.56 -10.29
CA PRO A 32 3.77 -5.01 -10.73
C PRO A 32 3.41 -4.28 -12.03
N VAL A 33 2.90 -5.02 -13.03
CA VAL A 33 2.60 -4.51 -14.38
C VAL A 33 1.77 -3.22 -14.34
N GLN A 34 0.86 -3.11 -13.37
CA GLN A 34 0.02 -1.92 -13.13
C GLN A 34 0.83 -0.67 -12.75
N LEU A 35 1.92 -0.83 -12.00
CA LEU A 35 2.80 0.28 -11.64
C LEU A 35 3.60 0.77 -12.84
N VAL A 36 4.05 -0.15 -13.70
CA VAL A 36 4.74 0.19 -14.95
C VAL A 36 3.82 0.95 -15.90
N GLU A 37 2.54 0.58 -15.98
CA GLU A 37 1.54 1.29 -16.77
C GLU A 37 1.24 2.69 -16.22
N LEU A 38 1.06 2.81 -14.90
CA LEU A 38 0.80 4.10 -14.25
C LEU A 38 1.98 5.07 -14.32
N ASP A 39 3.20 4.57 -14.14
CA ASP A 39 4.45 5.35 -14.18
C ASP A 39 5.06 5.42 -15.59
N ALA A 40 4.37 4.92 -16.62
CA ALA A 40 4.83 5.04 -18.00
C ALA A 40 4.97 6.54 -18.36
N ARG A 41 6.23 6.99 -18.42
CA ARG A 41 6.58 8.38 -18.76
C ARG A 41 6.41 8.58 -20.26
N GLY A 42 5.62 9.58 -20.67
CA GLY A 42 5.59 10.04 -22.04
C GLY A 42 6.94 10.63 -22.42
N GLY A 43 7.56 10.17 -23.51
CA GLY A 43 8.92 10.56 -23.88
C GLY A 43 9.09 12.07 -24.04
N SER A 44 10.01 12.67 -23.26
CA SER A 44 11.06 13.60 -23.68
C SER A 44 11.80 14.15 -22.44
N GLN A 45 13.12 13.98 -22.40
CA GLN A 45 14.03 14.22 -21.26
C GLN A 45 14.38 15.70 -21.01
N SER A 46 13.49 16.67 -21.24
CA SER A 46 13.88 18.10 -21.24
C SER A 46 13.17 19.01 -20.22
N LYS A 47 12.52 18.48 -19.18
CA LYS A 47 12.03 19.30 -18.06
C LYS A 47 12.72 18.94 -16.73
N PRO A 48 13.24 19.93 -15.98
CA PRO A 48 13.84 19.71 -14.65
C PRO A 48 12.80 19.42 -13.55
N ALA A 49 11.51 19.47 -13.86
CA ALA A 49 10.44 19.13 -12.93
C ALA A 49 9.65 17.95 -13.49
N HIS A 50 9.88 16.78 -12.91
CA HIS A 50 9.26 15.53 -13.34
C HIS A 50 7.86 15.41 -12.72
N CYS A 51 6.88 15.01 -13.52
CA CYS A 51 5.58 14.58 -13.03
C CYS A 51 5.78 13.49 -11.95
N PRO A 52 5.15 13.59 -10.77
CA PRO A 52 5.42 12.65 -9.69
C PRO A 52 5.04 11.23 -10.09
N SER A 53 5.95 10.30 -9.77
CA SER A 53 5.70 8.87 -9.80
C SER A 53 4.86 8.43 -8.62
N VAL A 54 4.36 7.19 -8.64
CA VAL A 54 3.71 6.58 -7.48
C VAL A 54 4.61 6.61 -6.23
N ASN A 55 5.93 6.41 -6.39
CA ASN A 55 6.85 6.39 -5.25
C ASN A 55 7.03 7.79 -4.63
N ASP A 56 7.01 8.85 -5.45
CA ASP A 56 7.07 10.23 -4.96
C ASP A 56 5.82 10.56 -4.12
N ILE A 57 4.65 10.14 -4.61
CA ILE A 57 3.38 10.34 -3.90
C ILE A 57 3.30 9.47 -2.63
N GLU A 58 3.81 8.24 -2.68
CA GLU A 58 3.91 7.36 -1.51
C GLU A 58 4.75 8.01 -0.41
N ALA A 59 5.91 8.60 -0.77
CA ALA A 59 6.77 9.31 0.18
C ALA A 59 6.06 10.52 0.80
N HIS A 60 5.32 11.30 0.00
CA HIS A 60 4.49 12.42 0.47
C HIS A 60 3.43 11.97 1.47
N ILE A 61 2.70 10.88 1.18
CA ILE A 61 1.68 10.34 2.09
C ILE A 61 2.35 9.87 3.40
N LYS A 62 3.45 9.10 3.33
CA LYS A 62 4.18 8.65 4.52
C LYS A 62 4.66 9.79 5.40
N GLN A 63 5.13 10.88 4.80
CA GLN A 63 5.58 12.06 5.55
C GLN A 63 4.43 12.69 6.35
N LYS A 64 3.22 12.74 5.79
CA LYS A 64 2.04 13.27 6.48
C LYS A 64 1.42 12.28 7.48
N SER A 65 1.43 10.98 7.18
CA SER A 65 0.80 9.95 8.01
C SER A 65 1.68 9.40 9.12
N GLY A 66 3.00 9.48 8.98
CA GLY A 66 3.96 8.82 9.87
C GLY A 66 4.18 7.33 9.56
N GLY A 67 3.58 6.78 8.50
CA GLY A 67 3.77 5.36 8.13
C GLY A 67 2.61 4.73 7.36
N THR A 68 2.30 3.47 7.72
CA THR A 68 1.17 2.71 7.17
C THR A 68 -0.18 3.26 7.65
N LEU A 69 -1.23 3.00 6.89
CA LEU A 69 -2.58 3.51 7.12
C LEU A 69 -3.49 2.34 7.50
N SER A 70 -4.04 2.32 8.71
CA SER A 70 -5.05 1.32 9.11
C SER A 70 -6.44 1.77 8.68
N ASN A 71 -7.43 0.87 8.56
CA ASN A 71 -8.84 1.27 8.36
C ASN A 71 -9.04 2.26 7.19
N THR A 72 -8.36 2.04 6.08
CA THR A 72 -8.43 2.93 4.91
C THR A 72 -9.77 2.81 4.21
N VAL A 73 -10.36 3.94 3.84
CA VAL A 73 -11.67 4.00 3.18
C VAL A 73 -11.54 4.52 1.75
N TYR A 74 -12.13 3.79 0.84
CA TYR A 74 -12.21 4.06 -0.59
C TYR A 74 -13.67 4.27 -1.00
N TRP A 75 -13.88 4.70 -2.24
CA TRP A 75 -15.21 4.75 -2.84
C TRP A 75 -15.14 4.40 -4.32
N SER A 76 -16.25 3.89 -4.82
CA SER A 76 -16.53 3.78 -6.24
C SER A 76 -18.01 4.02 -6.45
N HIS A 77 -18.42 4.49 -7.62
CA HIS A 77 -19.84 4.64 -7.93
C HIS A 77 -20.55 3.26 -7.84
N PRO A 78 -21.74 3.14 -7.23
CA PRO A 78 -22.67 4.21 -6.81
C PRO A 78 -22.38 4.93 -5.48
N GLY A 79 -21.32 4.54 -4.74
CA GLY A 79 -20.86 5.32 -3.60
C GLY A 79 -20.29 6.68 -4.00
N SER A 80 -20.00 7.50 -2.98
CA SER A 80 -19.50 8.86 -3.15
C SER A 80 -18.33 9.18 -2.23
N MET A 81 -17.54 10.18 -2.63
CA MET A 81 -16.47 10.77 -1.82
C MET A 81 -16.96 11.17 -0.42
N THR A 82 -18.12 11.85 -0.34
CA THR A 82 -18.67 12.34 0.93
C THR A 82 -19.00 11.19 1.87
N GLN A 83 -19.58 10.11 1.36
CA GLN A 83 -19.88 8.93 2.18
C GLN A 83 -18.60 8.24 2.66
N ALA A 84 -17.59 8.06 1.79
CA ALA A 84 -16.31 7.48 2.19
C ALA A 84 -15.58 8.31 3.23
N HIS A 85 -15.53 9.63 3.06
CA HIS A 85 -14.92 10.52 4.05
C HIS A 85 -15.68 10.47 5.40
N THR A 86 -17.02 10.42 5.36
CA THR A 86 -17.83 10.26 6.58
C THR A 86 -17.54 8.93 7.27
N LEU A 87 -17.51 7.84 6.52
CA LEU A 87 -17.19 6.50 7.05
C LEU A 87 -15.78 6.45 7.65
N ALA A 88 -14.79 7.07 7.00
CA ALA A 88 -13.42 7.16 7.52
C ALA A 88 -13.41 7.81 8.91
N LYS A 89 -14.12 8.93 9.10
CA LYS A 89 -14.24 9.57 10.41
C LYS A 89 -14.90 8.67 11.44
N THR A 90 -16.00 8.00 11.08
CA THR A 90 -16.70 7.08 11.99
C THR A 90 -15.80 5.92 12.45
N LEU A 91 -14.95 5.42 11.56
CA LEU A 91 -14.03 4.32 11.86
C LEU A 91 -12.71 4.76 12.49
N SER A 92 -12.52 6.08 12.71
CA SER A 92 -11.18 6.65 13.00
C SER A 92 -10.12 6.12 12.02
N GLY A 93 -10.53 6.02 10.75
CA GLY A 93 -9.76 5.52 9.63
C GLY A 93 -9.21 6.64 8.78
N HIS A 94 -8.76 6.27 7.58
CA HIS A 94 -7.99 7.15 6.72
C HIS A 94 -8.66 7.32 5.37
N TYR A 95 -8.74 8.55 4.87
CA TYR A 95 -9.25 8.86 3.54
C TYR A 95 -8.18 9.59 2.72
N ILE A 96 -8.11 9.33 1.41
CA ILE A 96 -7.02 9.83 0.55
C ILE A 96 -6.86 11.35 0.60
N TYR A 97 -7.97 12.09 0.69
CA TYR A 97 -7.96 13.56 0.72
C TYR A 97 -7.36 14.15 2.01
N ASP A 98 -7.16 13.33 3.05
CA ASP A 98 -6.44 13.76 4.26
C ASP A 98 -4.93 13.91 3.99
N TYR A 99 -4.43 13.29 2.90
CA TYR A 99 -3.02 13.21 2.56
C TYR A 99 -2.68 13.85 1.21
N VAL A 100 -3.59 13.75 0.24
CA VAL A 100 -3.42 14.27 -1.11
C VAL A 100 -4.60 15.19 -1.42
N SER A 101 -4.35 16.50 -1.40
CA SER A 101 -5.39 17.50 -1.65
C SER A 101 -5.56 17.80 -3.14
N ASN A 102 -6.62 18.53 -3.50
CA ASN A 102 -6.79 19.02 -4.86
C ASN A 102 -5.66 19.99 -5.26
N GLU A 103 -5.13 20.75 -4.30
CA GLU A 103 -4.00 21.66 -4.48
C GLU A 103 -2.71 20.88 -4.76
N ASP A 104 -2.47 19.77 -4.05
CA ASP A 104 -1.34 18.87 -4.33
C ASP A 104 -1.41 18.36 -5.78
N ILE A 105 -2.57 17.83 -6.19
CA ILE A 105 -2.80 17.33 -7.57
C ILE A 105 -2.64 18.44 -8.61
N ALA A 106 -3.18 19.63 -8.35
CA ALA A 106 -3.06 20.78 -9.25
C ALA A 106 -1.60 21.26 -9.38
N ALA A 107 -0.84 21.26 -8.28
CA ALA A 107 0.57 21.63 -8.29
C ALA A 107 1.40 20.62 -9.09
N TRP A 108 1.19 19.32 -8.86
CA TRP A 108 1.83 18.27 -9.63
C TRP A 108 1.45 18.29 -11.11
N GLY A 109 0.18 18.58 -11.41
CA GLY A 109 -0.33 18.67 -12.77
C GLY A 109 0.43 19.68 -13.65
N LYS A 110 0.92 20.78 -13.07
CA LYS A 110 1.75 21.78 -13.78
C LYS A 110 3.07 21.19 -14.31
N LEU A 111 3.54 20.09 -13.74
CA LEU A 111 4.79 19.42 -14.10
C LEU A 111 4.58 18.29 -15.12
N CYS A 112 3.33 17.89 -15.34
CA CYS A 112 2.94 16.71 -16.11
C CYS A 112 2.52 17.06 -17.54
N THR A 113 2.72 16.12 -18.47
CA THR A 113 2.05 16.13 -19.77
C THR A 113 0.53 15.92 -19.60
N PRO A 114 -0.31 16.28 -20.59
CA PRO A 114 -1.75 16.08 -20.49
C PRO A 114 -2.17 14.62 -20.24
N ALA A 115 -1.43 13.65 -20.76
CA ALA A 115 -1.67 12.23 -20.50
C ALA A 115 -1.36 11.87 -19.03
N GLU A 116 -0.24 12.33 -18.52
CA GLU A 116 0.18 12.08 -17.13
C GLU A 116 -0.72 12.79 -16.12
N GLN A 117 -1.22 14.00 -16.44
CA GLN A 117 -2.19 14.73 -15.60
C GLN A 117 -3.44 13.89 -15.32
N LYS A 118 -3.96 13.20 -16.35
CA LYS A 118 -5.12 12.31 -16.22
C LYS A 118 -4.85 11.10 -15.33
N ALA A 119 -3.58 10.68 -15.19
CA ALA A 119 -3.18 9.55 -14.38
C ALA A 119 -2.87 9.91 -12.92
N LEU A 120 -2.75 11.20 -12.56
CA LEU A 120 -2.32 11.62 -11.22
C LEU A 120 -3.18 11.07 -10.09
N TRP A 121 -4.50 11.14 -10.22
CA TRP A 121 -5.41 10.57 -9.22
C TRP A 121 -5.27 9.06 -9.10
N ALA A 122 -5.06 8.35 -10.23
CA ALA A 122 -4.82 6.92 -10.20
C ALA A 122 -3.50 6.56 -9.52
N ARG A 123 -2.43 7.35 -9.75
CA ARG A 123 -1.14 7.20 -9.05
C ARG A 123 -1.27 7.45 -7.55
N ALA A 124 -2.00 8.50 -7.15
CA ALA A 124 -2.25 8.81 -5.75
C ALA A 124 -3.05 7.71 -5.05
N SER A 125 -4.13 7.24 -5.69
CA SER A 125 -4.91 6.09 -5.22
C SER A 125 -4.08 4.81 -5.08
N TYR A 126 -3.22 4.53 -6.05
CA TYR A 126 -2.30 3.39 -6.00
C TYR A 126 -1.32 3.53 -4.82
N ALA A 127 -0.68 4.69 -4.67
CA ALA A 127 0.24 4.96 -3.56
C ALA A 127 -0.44 4.83 -2.20
N PHE A 128 -1.65 5.37 -2.05
CA PHE A 128 -2.47 5.22 -0.87
C PHE A 128 -2.77 3.74 -0.57
N ALA A 129 -3.18 2.95 -1.57
CA ALA A 129 -3.41 1.51 -1.45
C ALA A 129 -2.16 0.68 -1.07
N LYS A 130 -0.96 1.10 -1.50
CA LYS A 130 0.29 0.43 -1.07
C LYS A 130 0.54 0.59 0.43
N LEU A 131 0.08 1.69 1.01
CA LEU A 131 0.31 2.04 2.42
C LEU A 131 -0.78 1.51 3.35
N SER A 132 -1.90 1.06 2.78
CA SER A 132 -3.01 0.50 3.52
C SER A 132 -2.65 -0.81 4.22
N SER A 133 -3.18 -0.97 5.44
CA SER A 133 -2.92 -2.11 6.32
C SER A 133 -4.17 -2.47 7.13
N GLY A 134 -4.23 -3.71 7.61
CA GLY A 134 -5.36 -4.21 8.38
C GLY A 134 -6.61 -4.36 7.51
N THR A 135 -7.67 -3.61 7.82
CA THR A 135 -8.93 -3.64 7.07
C THR A 135 -9.02 -2.45 6.13
N ALA A 136 -9.38 -2.70 4.87
CA ALA A 136 -9.79 -1.67 3.94
C ALA A 136 -11.30 -1.71 3.71
N TYR A 137 -11.91 -0.55 3.51
CA TYR A 137 -13.34 -0.40 3.26
C TYR A 137 -13.53 0.28 1.91
N VAL A 138 -14.52 -0.14 1.13
CA VAL A 138 -14.95 0.59 -0.07
C VAL A 138 -16.43 0.89 0.02
N VAL A 139 -16.81 2.16 -0.10
CA VAL A 139 -18.23 2.53 -0.19
C VAL A 139 -18.69 2.27 -1.61
N THR A 140 -19.27 1.08 -1.84
CA THR A 140 -19.96 0.70 -3.06
C THR A 140 -20.63 -0.67 -2.92
N THR A 141 -21.66 -0.96 -3.71
CA THR A 141 -22.22 -2.31 -3.89
C THR A 141 -21.79 -2.97 -5.20
N THR A 142 -21.38 -2.17 -6.17
CA THR A 142 -20.90 -2.60 -7.49
C THR A 142 -19.76 -1.68 -7.92
N ALA A 143 -18.81 -2.17 -8.71
CA ALA A 143 -17.75 -1.31 -9.23
C ALA A 143 -17.61 -1.53 -10.73
N ASN A 144 -17.54 -0.43 -11.48
CA ASN A 144 -17.21 -0.51 -12.91
C ASN A 144 -15.78 -1.07 -13.07
N SER A 145 -15.57 -1.91 -14.09
CA SER A 145 -14.24 -2.42 -14.48
C SER A 145 -13.23 -1.32 -14.76
N ASP A 146 -13.68 -0.14 -15.19
CA ASP A 146 -12.82 1.01 -15.48
C ASP A 146 -12.56 1.94 -14.30
N ALA A 147 -13.19 1.69 -13.15
CA ALA A 147 -12.97 2.51 -11.96
C ALA A 147 -11.53 2.35 -11.42
N ILE A 148 -10.99 3.43 -10.85
CA ILE A 148 -9.68 3.43 -10.17
C ILE A 148 -9.64 2.33 -9.10
N TRP A 149 -10.74 2.17 -8.35
CA TRP A 149 -10.93 1.08 -7.40
C TRP A 149 -10.63 -0.29 -8.00
N THR A 150 -11.27 -0.62 -9.11
CA THR A 150 -11.16 -1.95 -9.72
C THR A 150 -9.81 -2.16 -10.39
N LYS A 151 -9.28 -1.14 -11.08
CA LYS A 151 -8.04 -1.24 -11.84
C LYS A 151 -6.79 -1.20 -10.99
N TYR A 152 -6.77 -0.35 -9.97
CA TYR A 152 -5.53 0.03 -9.29
C TYR A 152 -5.59 -0.25 -7.79
N GLU A 153 -6.67 0.14 -7.09
CA GLU A 153 -6.69 0.07 -5.62
C GLU A 153 -6.88 -1.38 -5.13
N PHE A 154 -7.96 -2.06 -5.55
CA PHE A 154 -8.29 -3.40 -5.08
C PHE A 154 -7.21 -4.45 -5.41
N PRO A 155 -6.61 -4.48 -6.62
CA PRO A 155 -5.51 -5.40 -6.91
C PRO A 155 -4.28 -5.16 -6.03
N VAL A 156 -3.93 -3.89 -5.78
CA VAL A 156 -2.79 -3.53 -4.92
C VAL A 156 -3.02 -3.99 -3.49
N LEU A 157 -4.20 -3.72 -2.92
CA LEU A 157 -4.56 -4.11 -1.57
C LEU A 157 -4.37 -5.62 -1.33
N LYS A 158 -4.75 -6.45 -2.31
CA LYS A 158 -4.53 -7.90 -2.25
C LYS A 158 -3.06 -8.30 -2.32
N GLY A 159 -2.23 -7.49 -2.98
CA GLY A 159 -0.81 -7.77 -3.25
C GLY A 159 0.17 -7.28 -2.19
N THR A 160 -0.17 -6.29 -1.36
CA THR A 160 0.77 -5.72 -0.36
C THR A 160 1.13 -6.68 0.77
N GLY A 161 0.23 -7.62 1.07
CA GLY A 161 0.36 -8.53 2.20
C GLY A 161 0.09 -7.89 3.57
N LEU A 162 -0.13 -6.57 3.63
CA LEU A 162 -0.47 -5.80 4.84
C LEU A 162 -1.98 -5.76 5.12
N ILE A 163 -2.79 -6.08 4.12
CA ILE A 163 -4.26 -6.15 4.22
C ILE A 163 -4.69 -7.54 4.67
N ASN A 164 -5.53 -7.56 5.71
CA ASN A 164 -6.19 -8.76 6.22
C ASN A 164 -7.58 -8.92 5.63
N SER A 165 -8.27 -7.81 5.38
CA SER A 165 -9.66 -7.82 4.90
C SER A 165 -9.98 -6.60 4.03
N VAL A 166 -10.87 -6.80 3.05
CA VAL A 166 -11.52 -5.74 2.29
C VAL A 166 -13.02 -5.92 2.41
N LEU A 167 -13.72 -4.88 2.89
CA LEU A 167 -15.16 -4.84 3.07
C LEU A 167 -15.78 -3.81 2.13
N SER A 168 -16.81 -4.20 1.39
CA SER A 168 -17.67 -3.22 0.73
C SER A 168 -18.77 -2.76 1.67
N VAL A 169 -19.15 -1.49 1.57
CA VAL A 169 -20.19 -0.86 2.37
C VAL A 169 -21.30 -0.40 1.45
N ASP A 170 -22.53 -0.77 1.78
CA ASP A 170 -23.70 -0.35 1.01
C ASP A 170 -23.88 1.18 1.13
N PRO A 171 -23.83 1.95 0.01
CA PRO A 171 -24.02 3.40 0.06
C PRO A 171 -25.40 3.81 0.62
N ALA A 172 -26.43 2.97 0.47
CA ALA A 172 -27.77 3.24 0.98
C ALA A 172 -27.94 2.79 2.44
N ASN A 173 -27.11 1.87 2.92
CA ASN A 173 -27.12 1.41 4.30
C ASN A 173 -25.69 1.24 4.84
N PRO A 174 -25.08 2.29 5.41
CA PRO A 174 -23.69 2.28 5.88
C PRO A 174 -23.35 1.27 6.98
N LYS A 175 -24.36 0.60 7.57
CA LYS A 175 -24.18 -0.47 8.55
C LYS A 175 -24.08 -1.85 7.91
N LYS A 176 -24.34 -1.98 6.61
CA LYS A 176 -24.32 -3.23 5.86
C LYS A 176 -22.98 -3.39 5.16
N PHE A 177 -22.23 -4.40 5.59
CA PHE A 177 -20.92 -4.74 5.04
C PHE A 177 -20.99 -6.03 4.25
N THR A 178 -20.24 -6.12 3.15
CA THR A 178 -20.01 -7.37 2.40
C THR A 178 -18.52 -7.64 2.30
N GLN A 179 -18.08 -8.85 2.63
CA GLN A 179 -16.69 -9.23 2.53
C GLN A 179 -16.29 -9.42 1.05
N LEU A 180 -15.34 -8.64 0.55
CA LEU A 180 -14.79 -8.79 -0.80
C LEU A 180 -13.52 -9.64 -0.82
N PHE A 181 -12.72 -9.55 0.24
CA PHE A 181 -11.47 -10.28 0.36
C PHE A 181 -11.15 -10.49 1.83
N THR A 182 -10.76 -11.70 2.20
CA THR A 182 -10.07 -11.97 3.46
C THR A 182 -8.81 -12.73 3.12
N LYS A 183 -7.68 -12.28 3.66
CA LYS A 183 -6.46 -13.05 3.64
C LYS A 183 -6.62 -14.12 4.71
N ASN A 184 -7.04 -15.31 4.30
CA ASN A 184 -7.31 -16.45 5.18
C ASN A 184 -6.16 -16.61 6.18
N PRO A 185 -6.33 -16.24 7.47
CA PRO A 185 -5.44 -16.72 8.50
C PRO A 185 -5.79 -18.20 8.66
N LEU A 186 -4.86 -19.05 9.03
CA LEU A 186 -5.25 -20.35 9.56
C LEU A 186 -6.23 -20.10 10.74
N GLY A 187 -7.52 -20.35 10.54
CA GLY A 187 -8.59 -20.21 11.53
C GLY A 187 -9.43 -18.93 11.40
N ASN A 188 -10.67 -19.08 10.92
CA ASN A 188 -11.70 -18.03 11.07
C ASN A 188 -11.93 -17.76 12.58
N PRO A 189 -11.81 -16.52 13.08
CA PRO A 189 -12.45 -16.17 14.34
C PRO A 189 -13.98 -16.16 14.12
N PRO A 190 -14.78 -16.65 15.09
CA PRO A 190 -16.23 -16.67 14.97
C PRO A 190 -16.75 -15.24 14.87
N LEU A 191 -17.73 -15.03 13.98
CA LEU A 191 -18.52 -13.81 13.92
C LEU A 191 -19.15 -13.56 15.31
N PRO A 192 -19.15 -12.33 15.84
CA PRO A 192 -19.92 -12.03 17.03
C PRO A 192 -21.40 -12.32 16.74
N ALA A 193 -22.03 -13.10 17.62
CA ALA A 193 -23.45 -13.37 17.55
C ALA A 193 -24.21 -12.03 17.61
N GLU A 194 -25.18 -11.86 16.71
CA GLU A 194 -26.13 -10.75 16.78
C GLU A 194 -26.90 -10.81 18.12
N PRO A 195 -27.22 -9.66 18.73
CA PRO A 195 -27.97 -9.57 19.98
C PRO A 195 -29.43 -10.03 19.84
#